data_AF-A0A645DY70-F1
#
_entry.id   AF-A0A645DY70-F1
#
_cell.length_a   1.000
_cell.length_b   1.000
_cell.length_c   1.000
_cell.angle_alpha   90.00
_cell.angle_beta   90.00
_cell.angle_gamma   90.00
#
_symmetry.space_group_name_H-M   'P 1'
#
loop_
_entity.id
_entity.type
_entity.pdbx_description
1 polymer ?
#
loop_
_entity_poly.entity_id
_entity_poly.type
_entity_poly.pdbx_seq_one_letter_code
_entity_poly.pdbx_strand_id
1 'polypeptide(L)'
;MGVFPGLVMDNFGPANQGVNYGIVFIGFSSAAFVAPKVTASLAAANNGDFTKAFYVAIAVVLLGLGLSLIYAKRKTEAKLAAELVK
;
A
#
# COMPACT_ATOMS: atom_id res chain seq x y z
N MET A 1 9.02 -0.24 8.50
CA MET A 1 9.54 0.49 7.33
C MET A 1 10.63 -0.25 6.54
N GLY A 2 11.15 -1.41 6.98
CA GLY A 2 12.20 -2.13 6.26
C GLY A 2 11.76 -2.90 5.00
N VAL A 3 10.45 -3.07 4.77
CA VAL A 3 9.93 -3.86 3.64
C VAL A 3 9.92 -3.09 2.31
N PHE A 4 9.78 -1.76 2.37
CA PHE A 4 9.63 -0.93 1.17
C PHE A 4 10.90 -0.83 0.33
N PRO A 5 12.12 -0.66 0.89
CA PRO A 5 13.34 -0.66 0.08
C PRO A 5 13.54 -1.97 -0.70
N GLY A 6 13.31 -3.13 -0.06
CA GLY A 6 13.38 -4.45 -0.70
C GLY A 6 12.33 -4.59 -1.81
N LEU A 7 11.08 -4.22 -1.53
CA LEU A 7 10.01 -4.27 -2.53
C LEU A 7 10.31 -3.39 -3.76
N VAL A 8 10.90 -2.22 -3.56
CA VAL A 8 11.28 -1.33 -4.67
C VAL A 8 12.43 -1.95 -5.48
N MET A 9 13.45 -2.52 -4.81
CA MET A 9 14.52 -3.26 -5.51
C MET A 9 13.95 -4.39 -6.37
N ASP A 10 13.02 -5.17 -5.82
CA ASP A 10 12.41 -6.33 -6.50
C ASP A 10 11.51 -5.97 -7.69
N ASN A 11 11.13 -4.70 -7.83
CA ASN A 11 10.20 -4.24 -8.86
C ASN A 11 10.87 -3.32 -9.89
N PHE A 12 11.83 -2.48 -9.48
CA PHE A 12 12.46 -1.48 -10.34
C PHE A 12 13.96 -1.72 -10.56
N GLY A 13 14.57 -2.62 -9.78
CA GLY A 13 16.01 -2.86 -9.81
C GLY A 13 16.84 -1.77 -9.12
N PRO A 14 18.18 -1.87 -9.18
CA PRO A 14 19.08 -0.98 -8.43
C PRO A 14 19.19 0.45 -8.99
N ALA A 15 18.84 0.64 -10.27
CA ALA A 15 18.96 1.94 -10.93
C ALA A 15 17.95 2.93 -10.33
N ASN A 16 18.43 4.12 -9.94
CA ASN A 16 17.61 5.18 -9.33
C ASN A 16 16.85 4.76 -8.05
N GLN A 17 17.41 3.82 -7.28
CA GLN A 17 16.71 3.21 -6.14
C GLN A 17 16.18 4.22 -5.12
N GLY A 18 16.96 5.27 -4.80
CA GLY A 18 16.51 6.32 -3.89
C GLY A 18 15.28 7.09 -4.40
N VAL A 19 15.23 7.38 -5.70
CA VAL A 19 14.10 8.08 -6.34
C VAL A 19 12.87 7.17 -6.40
N ASN A 20 13.02 5.93 -6.86
CA ASN A 20 11.93 4.96 -6.91
C ASN A 20 11.32 4.72 -5.52
N TYR A 21 12.18 4.63 -4.51
CA TYR A 21 11.76 4.53 -3.11
C TYR A 21 11.01 5.79 -2.65
N GLY A 22 11.53 6.98 -2.96
CA GLY A 22 10.89 8.26 -2.66
C GLY A 22 9.47 8.35 -3.23
N ILE A 23 9.27 7.93 -4.49
CA ILE A 23 7.96 7.93 -5.14
C ILE A 23 6.97 7.01 -4.41
N VAL A 24 7.37 5.78 -4.07
CA VAL A 24 6.54 4.85 -3.29
C VAL A 24 6.22 5.44 -1.91
N PHE A 25 7.18 6.14 -1.30
CA PHE A 25 7.02 6.72 0.04
C PHE A 25 6.05 7.90 0.10
N ILE A 26 5.78 8.58 -1.02
CA ILE A 26 4.73 9.60 -1.10
C ILE A 26 3.39 9.01 -0.70
N GLY A 27 3.02 7.84 -1.23
CA GLY A 27 1.76 7.17 -0.89
C GLY A 27 1.66 6.84 0.61
N PHE A 28 2.74 6.32 1.20
CA PHE A 28 2.81 6.03 2.63
C PHE A 28 2.66 7.32 3.47
N SER A 29 3.37 8.37 3.09
CA SER A 29 3.38 9.65 3.81
C SER A 29 2.02 10.34 3.74
N SER A 30 1.38 10.34 2.56
CA SER A 30 0.03 10.88 2.38
C SER A 30 -0.98 10.12 3.24
N ALA A 31 -0.92 8.79 3.30
CA ALA A 31 -1.79 8.00 4.16
C ALA A 31 -1.58 8.33 5.65
N ALA A 32 -0.32 8.43 6.08
CA ALA A 32 0.02 8.79 7.46
C ALA A 32 -0.47 10.20 7.86
N PHE A 33 -0.54 11.13 6.90
CA PHE A 33 -1.08 12.47 7.12
C PHE A 33 -2.61 12.52 7.16
N VAL A 34 -3.28 11.76 6.28
CA VAL A 34 -4.75 11.80 6.12
C VAL A 34 -5.45 10.95 7.17
N ALA A 35 -4.93 9.77 7.49
CA ALA A 35 -5.61 8.80 8.36
C ALA A 35 -5.94 9.36 9.76
N PRO A 36 -5.04 10.06 10.49
CA PRO A 36 -5.38 10.62 11.80
C PRO A 36 -6.51 11.65 11.74
N LYS A 37 -6.55 12.47 10.67
CA LYS A 37 -7.60 13.49 10.49
C LYS A 37 -8.96 12.86 10.24
N VAL A 38 -9.01 11.85 9.38
CA VAL A 38 -10.25 11.12 9.09
C VAL A 38 -10.75 10.40 10.35
N THR A 39 -9.86 9.70 11.06
CA THR A 39 -10.18 9.01 12.32
C THR A 39 -10.69 9.98 13.39
N ALA A 40 -10.03 11.12 13.59
CA ALA A 40 -10.46 12.14 14.54
C ALA A 40 -11.82 12.76 14.17
N SER A 41 -12.05 13.02 12.88
CA SER A 41 -13.32 13.56 12.39
C SER A 41 -14.47 12.57 12.59
N LEU A 42 -14.23 11.28 12.34
CA LEU A 42 -15.21 10.22 12.58
C LEU A 42 -15.52 10.08 14.08
N ALA A 43 -14.51 10.10 14.95
CA ALA A 43 -14.74 10.04 16.39
C ALA A 43 -15.54 11.26 16.88
N ALA A 44 -15.16 12.48 16.47
CA ALA A 44 -15.86 13.71 16.85
C ALA A 44 -17.33 13.71 16.41
N ALA A 45 -17.63 13.20 15.21
CA ALA A 45 -19.00 13.08 14.70
C ALA A 45 -19.82 11.98 15.39
N ASN A 46 -19.20 11.11 16.19
CA ASN A 46 -19.85 9.99 16.88
C ASN A 46 -19.59 10.01 18.38
N ASN A 47 -19.54 11.21 19.00
CA ASN A 47 -19.38 11.39 20.45
C ASN A 47 -18.12 10.71 21.04
N GLY A 48 -17.04 10.65 20.27
CA GLY A 48 -15.79 9.99 20.65
C GLY A 48 -15.75 8.48 20.36
N ASP A 49 -16.81 7.90 19.78
CA ASP A 49 -16.83 6.48 19.41
C ASP A 49 -16.02 6.23 18.12
N PHE A 50 -15.00 5.38 18.23
CA PHE A 50 -14.11 4.99 17.14
C PHE A 50 -14.62 3.79 16.33
N THR A 51 -15.73 3.15 16.71
CA THR A 51 -16.27 1.95 16.05
C THR A 51 -16.40 2.13 14.54
N LYS A 52 -16.95 3.27 14.09
CA LYS A 52 -17.06 3.58 12.66
C LYS A 52 -15.70 3.80 11.99
N ALA A 53 -14.74 4.41 12.68
CA ALA A 53 -13.38 4.58 12.15
C ALA A 53 -12.69 3.21 11.97
N PHE A 54 -12.92 2.25 12.87
CA PHE A 54 -12.42 0.89 12.71
C PHE A 54 -13.05 0.15 11.53
N TYR A 55 -14.35 0.31 11.29
CA TYR A 55 -14.97 -0.26 10.08
C TYR A 55 -14.38 0.31 8.79
N VAL A 56 -14.12 1.62 8.75
CA VAL A 56 -13.42 2.25 7.62
C VAL A 56 -12.00 1.67 7.47
N ALA A 57 -11.25 1.52 8.57
CA ALA A 57 -9.91 0.93 8.53
C ALA A 57 -9.93 -0.51 8.00
N ILE A 58 -10.89 -1.33 8.43
CA ILE A 58 -11.08 -2.71 7.93
C ILE A 58 -11.34 -2.69 6.43
N ALA A 59 -12.26 -1.84 5.95
CA ALA A 59 -12.55 -1.74 4.52
C ALA A 59 -11.31 -1.36 3.70
N VAL A 60 -10.52 -0.39 4.17
CA VAL A 60 -9.27 0.04 3.51
C VAL A 60 -8.24 -1.10 3.48
N VAL A 61 -8.09 -1.85 4.58
CA VAL A 61 -7.18 -3.00 4.65
C VAL A 61 -7.61 -4.10 3.68
N LEU A 62 -8.90 -4.42 3.61
CA LEU A 62 -9.42 -5.43 2.67
C LEU A 62 -9.20 -5.02 1.22
N LEU A 63 -9.41 -3.75 0.88
CA LEU A 63 -9.10 -3.22 -0.45
C LEU A 63 -7.61 -3.33 -0.76
N GLY A 64 -6.74 -2.94 0.17
CA GLY A 64 -5.28 -3.06 0.03
C GLY A 64 -4.82 -4.50 -0.15
N LEU A 65 -5.41 -5.44 0.62
CA LEU A 65 -5.16 -6.87 0.49
C LEU A 65 -5.59 -7.38 -0.89
N GLY A 66 -6.79 -7.01 -1.36
CA GLY A 66 -7.28 -7.38 -2.68
C GLY A 66 -6.35 -6.91 -3.80
N LEU A 67 -5.91 -5.65 -3.75
CA LEU A 67 -4.93 -5.10 -4.70
C LEU A 67 -3.58 -5.84 -4.63
N SER A 68 -3.11 -6.18 -3.42
CA SER A 68 -1.86 -6.93 -3.23
C SER A 68 -1.93 -8.33 -3.83
N LEU A 69 -3.06 -9.03 -3.66
CA LEU A 69 -3.29 -10.35 -4.25
C LEU A 69 -3.34 -10.29 -5.79
N ILE A 70 -4.04 -9.30 -6.35
CA ILE A 70 -4.08 -9.07 -7.80
C ILE A 70 -2.68 -8.78 -8.34
N TYR A 71 -1.93 -7.91 -7.65
CA TYR A 71 -0.54 -7.59 -8.01
C TYR A 71 0.35 -8.83 -8.00
N ALA A 72 0.28 -9.64 -6.94
CA ALA A 72 1.08 -10.86 -6.81
C ALA A 72 0.76 -11.87 -7.93
N LYS A 73 -0.52 -12.08 -8.26
CA LYS A 73 -0.93 -12.94 -9.37
C LYS A 73 -0.35 -12.48 -10.71
N ARG A 74 -0.54 -11.19 -11.05
CA ARG A 74 -0.04 -10.62 -12.30
C ARG A 74 1.49 -10.69 -12.40
N LYS A 75 2.21 -10.47 -11.28
CA LYS A 75 3.67 -10.57 -11.24
C LYS A 75 4.14 -12.00 -11.56
N THR A 76 3.46 -13.01 -11.00
CA THR A 76 3.76 -14.42 -11.27
C THR A 76 3.47 -14.80 -12.72
N GLU A 77 2.32 -14.38 -13.26
CA GLU A 77 1.93 -14.64 -14.66
C GLU A 77 2.93 -14.01 -15.64
N ALA A 78 3.32 -12.76 -15.41
CA ALA A 78 4.30 -12.06 -16.25
C ALA A 78 5.67 -12.76 -16.21
N LYS A 79 6.09 -13.25 -15.05
CA LYS A 79 7.34 -14.01 -14.90
C LYS A 79 7.30 -15.33 -15.69
N LEU A 80 6.21 -16.09 -15.56
CA LEU A 80 6.03 -17.36 -16.28
C LEU A 80 6.02 -17.15 -17.80
N ALA A 81 5.32 -16.12 -18.28
CA ALA A 81 5.29 -15.78 -19.71
C ALA A 81 6.69 -15.43 -20.25
N ALA A 82 7.50 -14.70 -19.49
CA ALA A 82 8.87 -14.37 -19.87
C ALA A 82 9.79 -15.60 -19.90
N GLU A 83 9.58 -16.59 -19.04
CA GLU A 83 10.34 -17.84 -19.03
C GLU A 83 10.01 -18.76 -20.22
N LEU A 84 8.76 -18.76 -20.69
CA LEU A 84 8.32 -19.59 -21.83
C LEU A 84 8.79 -19.09 -23.21
N VAL A 85 9.16 -17.80 -23.31
CA VAL A 85 9.65 -17.17 -24.56
C VAL A 85 11.17 -17.28 -24.67
N LYS A 86 11.84 -17.79 -23.64
CA LYS A 86 13.30 -17.93 -23.54
C LYS A 86 13.76 -19.31 -23.98
#